data_AF-A0AAV6YY62-F1
#
_entry.id   AF-A0AAV6YY62-F1
#
_cell.length_a   1.000
_cell.length_b   1.000
_cell.length_c   1.000
_cell.angle_alpha   90.00
_cell.angle_beta   90.00
_cell.angle_gamma   90.00
#
_symmetry.space_group_name_H-M   'P 1'
#
loop_
_entity.id
_entity.type
_entity.pdbx_description
1 polymer ?
#
loop_
_entity_poly.entity_id
_entity_poly.type
_entity_poly.pdbx_seq_one_letter_code
_entity_poly.pdbx_strand_id
1 'polypeptide(L)'
;VNYWTSEQANMINGTAGQMWPPFRSPSQPLEFYSPDACRSMKLVYEKEHSFRGIPTFRYSAPNYLFANGSDYPPNEGFCPCVASGVMNVSSCRFSAPLFLSFPHFYNADPAFLESVDGLHPSEALHSLFLDLHP
;
A
#
# COMPACT_ATOMS: atom_id res chain seq x y z
N VAL A 1 16.30 -4.77 -2.02
CA VAL A 1 16.63 -4.48 -0.60
C VAL A 1 16.91 -5.79 0.13
N ASN A 2 17.26 -5.75 1.41
CA ASN A 2 17.57 -6.93 2.22
C ASN A 2 16.86 -6.88 3.59
N TYR A 3 15.63 -6.37 3.61
CA TYR A 3 14.84 -6.18 4.83
C TYR A 3 13.83 -7.30 5.11
N TRP A 4 13.53 -8.10 4.08
CA TRP A 4 12.40 -9.04 4.07
C TRP A 4 12.85 -10.49 3.91
N THR A 5 11.95 -11.44 4.14
CA THR A 5 12.31 -12.87 4.22
C THR A 5 12.32 -13.59 2.87
N SER A 6 11.67 -13.04 1.85
CA SER A 6 11.61 -13.61 0.50
C SER A 6 12.31 -12.74 -0.54
N GLU A 7 12.80 -13.34 -1.62
CA GLU A 7 13.40 -12.62 -2.74
C GLU A 7 12.40 -11.65 -3.38
N GLN A 8 11.16 -12.11 -3.60
CA GLN A 8 10.06 -11.29 -4.12
C GLN A 8 9.82 -10.03 -3.28
N ALA A 9 9.75 -10.17 -1.94
CA ALA A 9 9.49 -9.04 -1.06
C ALA A 9 10.65 -8.02 -1.07
N ASN A 10 11.85 -8.48 -1.37
CA ASN A 10 13.05 -7.66 -1.46
C ASN A 10 13.24 -6.97 -2.82
N MET A 11 12.40 -7.23 -3.82
CA MET A 11 12.50 -6.56 -5.12
C MET A 11 12.15 -5.07 -5.05
N ILE A 12 12.89 -4.26 -5.81
CA ILE A 12 12.59 -2.84 -6.05
C ILE A 12 11.93 -2.75 -7.43
N ASN A 13 10.61 -2.56 -7.45
CA ASN A 13 9.79 -2.58 -8.66
C ASN A 13 9.16 -1.21 -8.91
N GLY A 14 8.98 -0.87 -10.18
CA GLY A 14 8.30 0.34 -10.60
C GLY A 14 9.15 1.60 -10.52
N THR A 15 8.53 2.73 -10.18
CA THR A 15 9.17 4.05 -10.13
C THR A 15 9.34 4.55 -8.70
N ALA A 16 9.80 5.80 -8.53
CA ALA A 16 9.84 6.45 -7.22
C ALA A 16 8.46 7.02 -6.77
N GLY A 17 7.39 6.80 -7.56
CA GLY A 17 6.01 7.17 -7.20
C GLY A 17 5.54 8.55 -7.67
N GLN A 18 6.39 9.35 -8.31
CA GLN A 18 6.00 10.67 -8.84
C GLN A 18 5.54 10.62 -10.29
N MET A 19 6.06 9.67 -11.08
CA MET A 19 5.80 9.56 -12.51
C MET A 19 5.84 8.10 -12.94
N TRP A 20 5.18 7.81 -14.07
CA TRP A 20 5.21 6.50 -14.72
C TRP A 20 5.42 6.67 -16.23
N PRO A 21 5.94 5.63 -16.93
CA PRO A 21 5.98 5.58 -18.39
C PRO A 21 4.67 6.00 -19.06
N PRO A 22 4.72 6.73 -20.19
CA PRO A 22 3.55 7.25 -20.90
C PRO A 22 2.74 6.15 -21.58
N PHE A 23 1.53 6.49 -22.05
CA PHE A 23 0.62 5.63 -22.83
C PHE A 23 0.14 4.40 -22.04
N ARG A 24 -0.24 4.63 -20.78
CA ARG A 24 -0.68 3.55 -19.88
C ARG A 24 -2.12 3.12 -20.16
N SER A 25 -2.39 1.84 -19.94
CA SER A 25 -3.74 1.29 -19.95
C SER A 25 -4.27 1.01 -18.54
N PRO A 26 -5.59 1.05 -18.30
CA PRO A 26 -6.21 0.66 -17.02
C PRO A 26 -5.84 -0.76 -16.54
N SER A 27 -5.51 -1.67 -17.46
CA SER A 27 -5.07 -3.04 -17.13
C SER A 27 -3.68 -3.10 -16.49
N GLN A 28 -2.87 -2.04 -16.60
CA GLN A 28 -1.53 -1.98 -16.06
C GLN A 28 -1.55 -1.36 -14.65
N PRO A 29 -1.10 -2.08 -13.62
CA PRO A 29 -0.99 -1.55 -12.27
C PRO A 29 0.13 -0.51 -12.15
N LEU A 30 0.01 0.37 -11.14
CA LEU A 30 1.07 1.31 -10.80
C LEU A 30 1.95 0.72 -9.71
N GLU A 31 3.17 0.34 -10.08
CA GLU A 31 4.18 -0.10 -9.13
C GLU A 31 5.13 1.06 -8.80
N PHE A 32 5.49 1.15 -7.53
CA PHE A 32 6.49 2.10 -7.05
C PHE A 32 7.16 1.59 -5.79
N TYR A 33 8.40 2.01 -5.57
CA TYR A 33 9.12 1.74 -4.34
C TYR A 33 8.94 2.89 -3.36
N SER A 34 8.46 2.60 -2.15
CA SER A 34 8.41 3.57 -1.06
C SER A 34 9.57 3.30 -0.10
N PRO A 35 10.55 4.24 -0.01
CA PRO A 35 11.59 4.16 1.02
C PRO A 35 11.00 4.12 2.42
N ASP A 36 9.84 4.75 2.63
CA ASP A 36 9.23 4.82 3.94
C ASP A 36 8.58 3.52 4.40
N ALA A 37 7.95 2.81 3.46
CA ALA A 37 7.38 1.49 3.66
C ALA A 37 8.41 0.36 3.46
N CYS A 38 9.62 0.70 3.02
CA CYS A 38 10.73 -0.21 2.78
C CYS A 38 10.41 -1.36 1.80
N ARG A 39 9.40 -1.20 0.95
CA ARG A 39 8.98 -2.20 -0.04
C ARG A 39 8.43 -1.54 -1.29
N SER A 40 8.37 -2.36 -2.34
CA SER A 40 7.57 -2.05 -3.52
C SER A 40 6.08 -2.22 -3.21
N MET A 41 5.29 -1.26 -3.65
CA MET A 41 3.83 -1.22 -3.52
C MET A 41 3.19 -1.16 -4.90
N LYS A 42 1.94 -1.62 -4.97
CA LYS A 42 1.19 -1.77 -6.21
C LYS A 42 -0.22 -1.22 -6.04
N LEU A 43 -0.57 -0.23 -6.85
CA LEU A 43 -1.94 0.29 -6.94
C LEU A 43 -2.65 -0.30 -8.15
N VAL A 44 -3.94 -0.54 -8.00
CA VAL A 44 -4.79 -1.16 -9.02
C VAL A 44 -5.79 -0.13 -9.55
N TYR A 45 -6.14 -0.24 -10.83
CA TYR A 45 -7.13 0.65 -11.43
C TYR A 45 -8.48 0.52 -10.73
N GLU A 46 -9.09 1.65 -10.41
CA GLU A 46 -10.40 1.74 -9.80
C GLU A 46 -11.43 2.23 -10.83
N LYS A 47 -11.17 3.39 -11.46
CA LYS A 47 -12.13 4.04 -12.36
C LYS A 47 -11.50 5.15 -13.20
N GLU A 48 -12.21 5.55 -14.25
CA GLU A 48 -11.96 6.81 -14.94
C GLU A 48 -12.36 7.98 -14.04
N HIS A 49 -11.62 9.08 -14.17
CA HIS A 49 -11.83 10.29 -13.40
C HIS A 49 -11.45 11.51 -14.25
N SER A 50 -11.81 12.71 -13.79
CA SER A 50 -11.33 13.95 -14.39
C SER A 50 -10.89 14.92 -13.31
N PHE A 51 -9.69 15.47 -13.47
CA PHE A 51 -9.20 16.53 -12.60
C PHE A 51 -9.03 17.80 -13.40
N ARG A 52 -9.86 18.82 -13.11
CA ARG A 52 -9.82 20.14 -13.77
C ARG A 52 -9.90 20.04 -15.31
N GLY A 53 -10.74 19.14 -15.83
CA GLY A 53 -10.92 18.91 -17.27
C GLY A 53 -9.88 18.00 -17.92
N ILE A 54 -8.88 17.53 -17.18
CA ILE A 54 -7.89 16.56 -17.65
C ILE A 54 -8.41 15.16 -17.36
N PRO A 55 -8.52 14.26 -18.36
CA PRO A 55 -8.90 12.88 -18.12
C PRO A 55 -7.79 12.14 -17.39
N THR A 56 -8.16 11.37 -16.38
CA THR A 56 -7.24 10.62 -15.52
C THR A 56 -7.79 9.24 -15.23
N PHE A 57 -6.93 8.28 -14.95
CA PHE A 57 -7.30 7.01 -14.34
C PHE A 57 -6.98 7.06 -12.85
N ARG A 58 -7.97 6.74 -12.01
CA ARG A 58 -7.76 6.58 -10.58
C ARG A 58 -7.26 5.18 -10.29
N TYR A 59 -6.12 5.09 -9.62
CA TYR A 59 -5.56 3.88 -9.07
C TYR A 59 -5.60 3.94 -7.55
N SER A 60 -6.03 2.88 -6.88
CA SER A 60 -6.12 2.82 -5.43
C SER A 60 -5.32 1.65 -4.86
N ALA A 61 -4.92 1.79 -3.61
CA ALA A 61 -4.30 0.69 -2.88
C ALA A 61 -5.36 -0.39 -2.63
N PRO A 62 -5.11 -1.65 -3.05
CA PRO A 62 -6.02 -2.73 -2.75
C PRO A 62 -6.07 -3.00 -1.25
N ASN A 63 -7.20 -3.52 -0.75
CA ASN A 63 -7.38 -3.87 0.66
C ASN A 63 -6.33 -4.88 1.17
N TYR A 64 -5.79 -5.72 0.28
CA TYR A 64 -4.75 -6.70 0.60
C TYR A 64 -3.34 -6.13 0.66
N LEU A 65 -3.10 -4.83 0.43
CA LEU A 65 -1.74 -4.26 0.40
C LEU A 65 -0.98 -4.51 1.71
N PHE A 66 -1.66 -4.38 2.86
CA PHE A 66 -1.13 -4.66 4.20
C PHE A 66 -1.83 -5.84 4.88
N ALA A 67 -2.47 -6.73 4.12
CA ALA A 67 -3.06 -7.94 4.68
C ALA A 67 -1.98 -8.91 5.18
N ASN A 68 -2.35 -9.70 6.19
CA ASN A 68 -1.56 -10.81 6.71
C ASN A 68 -1.25 -11.81 5.59
N GLY A 69 -0.07 -12.44 5.64
CA GLY A 69 0.33 -13.47 4.68
C GLY A 69 -0.63 -14.67 4.62
N SER A 70 -1.37 -14.98 5.68
CA SER A 70 -2.42 -16.01 5.67
C SER A 70 -3.66 -15.59 4.87
N ASP A 71 -4.00 -14.31 4.85
CA ASP A 71 -5.13 -13.77 4.08
C ASP A 71 -4.73 -13.50 2.62
N TYR A 72 -3.48 -13.06 2.41
CA TYR A 72 -2.90 -12.80 1.10
C TYR A 72 -1.49 -13.40 1.02
N PRO A 73 -1.34 -14.64 0.50
CA PRO A 73 -0.06 -15.37 0.45
C PRO A 73 1.13 -14.59 -0.12
N PRO A 74 0.97 -13.73 -1.15
CA PRO A 74 2.09 -12.93 -1.65
C PRO A 74 2.69 -11.93 -0.64
N ASN A 75 2.02 -11.68 0.49
CA ASN A 75 2.55 -10.85 1.57
C ASN A 75 3.37 -11.62 2.62
N GLU A 76 3.47 -12.95 2.55
CA GLU A 76 4.20 -13.76 3.53
C GLU A 76 5.67 -13.32 3.70
N GLY A 77 6.29 -12.84 2.62
CA GLY A 77 7.66 -12.32 2.64
C GLY A 77 7.87 -11.07 3.50
N PHE A 78 6.80 -10.34 3.85
CA PHE A 78 6.85 -9.12 4.68
C PHE A 78 6.58 -9.39 6.17
N CYS A 79 6.37 -10.66 6.55
CA CYS A 79 6.20 -11.07 7.94
C CYS A 79 7.50 -10.87 8.77
N PRO A 80 7.45 -10.79 10.12
CA PRO A 80 6.41 -11.35 11.01
C PRO A 80 5.07 -10.64 10.86
N CYS A 81 4.06 -11.41 10.46
CA CYS A 81 2.74 -10.88 10.18
C CYS A 81 1.94 -10.71 11.48
N VAL A 82 1.30 -9.57 11.59
CA VAL A 82 0.30 -9.25 12.62
C VAL A 82 -1.09 -9.35 11.99
N ALA A 83 -2.15 -8.98 12.71
CA ALA A 83 -3.48 -8.89 12.12
C ALA A 83 -3.49 -7.96 10.90
N SER A 84 -4.39 -8.22 9.95
CA SER A 84 -4.43 -7.56 8.64
C SER A 84 -4.58 -6.03 8.74
N GLY A 85 -4.01 -5.32 7.77
CA GLY A 85 -4.03 -3.85 7.65
C GLY A 85 -2.90 -3.12 8.37
N VAL A 86 -1.94 -3.88 8.93
CA VAL A 86 -0.75 -3.34 9.59
C VAL A 86 0.50 -4.08 9.11
N MET A 87 1.59 -3.35 8.85
CA MET A 87 2.87 -3.91 8.41
C MET A 87 4.00 -3.52 9.36
N ASN A 88 4.73 -4.51 9.86
CA ASN A 88 5.92 -4.29 10.66
C ASN A 88 7.08 -3.79 9.79
N VAL A 89 7.66 -2.63 10.12
CA VAL A 89 8.80 -2.03 9.39
C VAL A 89 10.06 -1.91 10.26
N SER A 90 10.11 -2.63 11.38
CA SER A 90 11.26 -2.62 12.29
C SER A 90 12.58 -3.01 11.61
N SER A 91 12.53 -3.95 10.66
CA SER A 91 13.71 -4.45 9.93
C SER A 91 14.46 -3.36 9.16
N CYS A 92 13.77 -2.31 8.72
CA CYS A 92 14.36 -1.20 7.98
C CYS A 92 14.41 0.11 8.77
N ARG A 93 13.94 0.12 10.02
CA ARG A 93 13.87 1.32 10.88
C ARG A 93 14.69 1.15 12.16
N PHE A 94 15.96 0.80 12.02
CA PHE A 94 16.91 0.67 13.13
C PHE A 94 16.41 -0.25 14.27
N SER A 95 15.65 -1.30 13.91
CA SER A 95 15.01 -2.23 14.85
C SER A 95 14.02 -1.58 15.82
N ALA A 96 13.59 -0.33 15.58
CA ALA A 96 12.51 0.29 16.34
C ALA A 96 11.18 -0.43 16.06
N PRO A 97 10.31 -0.61 17.08
CA PRO A 97 9.05 -1.34 16.94
C PRO A 97 7.98 -0.49 16.22
N LEU A 98 8.23 -0.17 14.95
CA LEU A 98 7.37 0.66 14.12
C LEU A 98 6.49 -0.19 13.20
N PHE A 99 5.23 0.24 13.08
CA PHE A 99 4.23 -0.40 12.26
C PHE A 99 3.57 0.66 11.37
N LEU A 100 3.34 0.31 10.10
CA LEU A 100 2.59 1.12 9.15
C LEU A 100 1.17 0.61 9.01
N SER A 101 0.25 1.54 8.83
CA SER A 101 -1.16 1.31 8.57
C SER A 101 -1.70 2.45 7.69
N PHE A 102 -2.91 2.29 7.16
CA PHE A 102 -3.63 3.45 6.65
C PHE A 102 -4.16 4.31 7.81
N PRO A 103 -4.41 5.61 7.59
CA PRO A 103 -4.94 6.49 8.62
C PRO A 103 -6.21 5.92 9.28
N HIS A 104 -6.32 6.10 10.60
CA HIS A 104 -7.38 5.52 11.42
C HIS A 104 -7.60 4.00 11.23
N PHE A 105 -6.53 3.27 10.89
CA PHE A 105 -6.59 1.82 10.62
C PHE A 105 -7.64 1.45 9.55
N TYR A 106 -7.80 2.30 8.54
CA TYR A 106 -8.65 1.99 7.39
C TYR A 106 -8.21 0.66 6.73
N ASN A 107 -9.17 -0.23 6.45
CA ASN A 107 -8.95 -1.59 5.95
C ASN A 107 -8.09 -2.50 6.85
N ALA A 108 -8.01 -2.21 8.14
CA ALA A 108 -7.37 -3.09 9.11
C ALA A 108 -8.37 -3.94 9.90
N ASP A 109 -7.82 -4.94 10.58
CA ASP A 109 -8.56 -5.80 11.50
C ASP A 109 -9.33 -4.95 12.55
N PRO A 110 -10.61 -5.24 12.81
CA PRO A 110 -11.42 -4.50 13.79
C PRO A 110 -10.79 -4.41 15.18
N ALA A 111 -9.96 -5.38 15.58
CA ALA A 111 -9.26 -5.35 16.86
C ALA A 111 -8.41 -4.07 17.04
N PHE A 112 -7.87 -3.49 15.95
CA PHE A 112 -7.15 -2.23 16.02
C PHE A 112 -8.07 -1.04 16.30
N LEU A 113 -9.27 -1.03 15.71
CA LEU A 113 -10.29 0.02 15.93
C LEU A 113 -10.83 -0.01 17.36
N GLU A 114 -10.96 -1.19 17.96
CA GLU A 114 -11.42 -1.37 19.33
C GLU A 114 -10.34 -1.03 20.37
N SER A 115 -9.07 -1.02 19.97
CA SER A 115 -7.93 -0.80 20.87
C SER A 115 -7.61 0.67 21.15
N VAL A 116 -8.14 1.60 20.37
CA VAL A 116 -7.82 3.04 20.47
C VAL A 116 -9.08 3.88 20.29
N ASP A 117 -9.36 4.74 21.26
CA ASP A 117 -10.49 5.67 21.20
C ASP A 117 -10.27 6.77 20.14
N GLY A 118 -11.35 7.17 19.46
CA GLY A 118 -11.35 8.28 18.49
C GLY A 118 -11.01 7.89 17.04
N LEU A 119 -10.97 6.60 16.73
CA LEU A 119 -10.75 6.11 15.36
C LEU A 119 -12.03 6.14 14.53
N HIS A 120 -11.95 6.77 13.35
CA HIS A 120 -13.08 6.92 12.42
C HIS A 120 -12.60 6.62 10.99
N PRO A 121 -12.33 5.35 10.63
CA PRO A 121 -11.87 4.99 9.29
C PRO A 121 -12.90 5.43 8.23
N SER A 122 -12.41 6.02 7.14
CA SER A 122 -13.24 6.51 6.04
C SER A 122 -12.47 6.31 4.74
N GLU A 123 -13.07 5.63 3.78
CA GLU A 123 -12.46 5.44 2.46
C GLU A 123 -12.14 6.78 1.79
N ALA A 124 -13.06 7.74 1.87
CA ALA A 124 -12.90 9.04 1.22
C ALA A 124 -11.73 9.87 1.79
N LEU A 125 -11.37 9.66 3.06
CA LEU A 125 -10.32 10.43 3.75
C LEU A 125 -9.02 9.66 3.91
N HIS A 126 -9.08 8.33 4.03
CA HIS A 126 -7.98 7.49 4.50
C HIS A 126 -7.55 6.41 3.50
N SER A 127 -8.17 6.34 2.32
CA SER A 127 -7.65 5.52 1.22
C SER A 127 -6.41 6.15 0.59
N LEU A 128 -5.52 5.32 0.06
CA LEU A 128 -4.43 5.74 -0.80
C LEU A 128 -4.86 5.61 -2.26
N PHE A 129 -4.84 6.72 -2.99
CA PHE A 129 -5.10 6.73 -4.43
C PHE A 129 -4.15 7.66 -5.17
N LEU A 130 -4.02 7.44 -6.47
CA LEU A 130 -3.32 8.30 -7.43
C LEU A 130 -4.17 8.47 -8.68
N ASP A 131 -4.31 9.71 -9.13
CA ASP A 131 -4.93 10.03 -10.42
C ASP A 131 -3.80 10.23 -11.45
N LEU A 132 -3.73 9.35 -12.44
CA LEU A 132 -2.70 9.37 -13.48
C LEU A 132 -3.31 9.78 -14.83
N HIS A 133 -2.72 10.76 -15.51
CA HIS A 133 -3.03 11.03 -16.90
C HIS A 133 -2.37 9.95 -17.79
N PRO A 134 -3.13 9.27 -18.68
CA PRO A 134 -2.60 8.20 -19.52
C PRO A 134 -1.51 8.63 -20.51
#